data_AF-K9XU15-F1
#
_entry.id   AF-K9XU15-F1
#
_cell.length_a   1.000
_cell.length_b   1.000
_cell.length_c   1.000
_cell.angle_alpha   90.00
_cell.angle_beta   90.00
_cell.angle_gamma   90.00
#
_symmetry.space_group_name_H-M   'P 1'
#
loop_
_entity.id
_entity.type
_entity.pdbx_description
1 polymer ?
#
loop_
_entity_poly.entity_id
_entity_poly.type
_entity_poly.pdbx_seq_one_letter_code
_entity_poly.pdbx_strand_id
1 'polypeptide(L)'
;MKEEILCNRYLIQKQLGKRGGRETLLAKDIQTEELVVVKLLQFGLDFQWEQLKLFEREAQTLQNINHPAIPKYLDYFEINSPEYQGFALVQTYIQAQSLAEQLDKGRTFTEAEIKQLAEQILKILIYLHSQNPPIIHRDLKPSNILLTNRSGNHIGDVYLIDFGSVQNVAAKQEGTITIVGTYGYMPPEQFGDRCILASDLYSLGATLINLVTRIEPADLPQQEGRIQFERVVNLSIQLKDWLKRMIEPSLDKRFSSAQVALDNLINLSQSESNDLNVVELSDRQKFYLQKSVNRLEIIIEPKTTKLSLLDFIIIVIGFLVFVVLEPGALAVLIIFVGIICISSVYYIQDNILPLFVKKKLIIEKQKIALTYQVFKFKYDIIPPTSNSFIYKLDKLETDRFENIVLNKIIIWAGRNKNELKKYEIKGLNEAELNWLSRELSDWLQLPIHHNDE
;
A
#
# COMPACT_ATOMS: atom_id res chain seq x y z
N MET A 1 17.77 35.41 20.71
CA MET A 1 17.42 34.41 21.73
C MET A 1 18.71 34.04 22.43
N LYS A 2 18.74 34.00 23.77
CA LYS A 2 19.93 33.49 24.47
C LYS A 2 20.14 32.04 24.02
N GLU A 3 21.35 31.73 23.56
CA GLU A 3 21.77 30.36 23.30
C GLU A 3 21.84 29.64 24.64
N GLU A 4 20.89 28.74 24.86
CA GLU A 4 20.81 27.95 26.09
C GLU A 4 21.67 26.70 25.90
N ILE A 5 22.74 26.58 26.69
CA ILE A 5 23.63 25.43 26.66
C ILE A 5 23.39 24.61 27.92
N LEU A 6 22.85 23.40 27.74
CA LEU A 6 22.65 22.48 28.83
C LEU A 6 23.97 21.76 29.16
N CYS A 7 24.35 21.78 30.44
CA CYS A 7 25.54 21.11 30.98
C CYS A 7 26.83 21.43 30.21
N ASN A 8 26.98 22.67 29.71
CA ASN A 8 28.13 23.12 28.93
C ASN A 8 28.46 22.24 27.70
N ARG A 9 27.49 21.49 27.16
CA ARG A 9 27.71 20.56 26.04
C ARG A 9 26.60 20.58 25.01
N TYR A 10 25.35 20.65 25.42
CA TYR A 10 24.22 20.52 24.50
C TYR A 10 23.61 21.89 24.23
N LEU A 11 23.89 22.43 23.04
CA LEU A 11 23.31 23.69 22.59
C LEU A 11 21.87 23.44 22.15
N ILE A 12 20.90 23.95 22.91
CA ILE A 12 19.47 23.76 22.62
C ILE A 12 19.09 24.54 21.36
N GLN A 13 18.48 23.85 20.39
CA GLN A 13 18.05 24.45 19.13
C GLN A 13 16.54 24.65 19.06
N LYS A 14 15.77 23.65 19.51
CA LYS A 14 14.30 23.66 19.39
C LYS A 14 13.66 22.74 20.42
N GLN A 15 12.55 23.17 21.01
CA GLN A 15 11.68 22.28 21.77
C GLN A 15 10.85 21.41 20.81
N LEU A 16 10.95 20.08 20.94
CA LEU A 16 10.20 19.11 20.15
C LEU A 16 8.87 18.71 20.82
N GLY A 17 8.82 18.73 22.14
CA GLY A 17 7.61 18.44 22.89
C GLY A 17 7.74 18.76 24.38
N LYS A 18 6.62 19.01 25.05
CA LYS A 18 6.56 19.24 26.50
C LYS A 18 5.23 18.75 27.05
N ARG A 19 5.27 17.91 28.08
CA ARG A 19 4.09 17.35 28.72
C ARG A 19 4.38 17.03 30.19
N GLY A 20 3.72 17.75 31.10
CA GLY A 20 4.01 17.65 32.54
C GLY A 20 5.47 17.99 32.84
N GLY A 21 6.09 17.27 33.77
CA GLY A 21 7.52 17.38 34.09
C GLY A 21 8.47 16.85 33.01
N ARG A 22 7.98 16.41 31.84
CA ARG A 22 8.81 15.91 30.74
C ARG A 22 8.92 16.91 29.60
N GLU A 23 10.13 17.09 29.10
CA GLU A 23 10.44 17.99 27.99
C GLU A 23 11.42 17.31 27.03
N THR A 24 11.16 17.41 25.74
CA THR A 24 11.99 16.82 24.69
C THR A 24 12.53 17.93 23.81
N LEU A 25 13.86 18.03 23.73
CA LEU A 25 14.59 19.08 23.05
C LEU A 25 15.43 18.49 21.92
N LEU A 26 15.50 19.22 20.80
CA LEU A 26 16.54 19.06 19.80
C LEU A 26 17.71 19.94 20.21
N ALA A 27 18.89 19.34 20.31
CA ALA A 27 20.13 20.03 20.64
C ALA A 27 21.24 19.62 19.68
N LYS A 28 22.28 20.45 19.63
CA LYS A 28 23.56 20.11 18.99
C LYS A 28 24.57 19.77 20.08
N ASP A 29 25.17 18.59 20.02
CA ASP A 29 26.30 18.25 20.89
C ASP A 29 27.54 18.98 20.37
N ILE A 30 28.03 19.98 21.10
CA ILE A 30 29.15 20.82 20.67
C ILE A 30 30.49 20.07 20.61
N GLN A 31 30.58 18.89 21.22
CA GLN A 31 31.81 18.08 21.17
C GLN A 31 31.88 17.25 19.89
N THR A 32 30.73 16.74 19.43
CA THR A 32 30.64 15.85 18.26
C THR A 32 30.12 16.58 17.01
N GLU A 33 29.57 17.78 17.18
CA GLU A 33 28.88 18.59 16.16
C GLU A 33 27.60 17.93 15.61
N GLU A 34 27.16 16.81 16.18
CA GLU A 34 25.98 16.06 15.77
C GLU A 34 24.69 16.57 16.44
N LEU A 35 23.56 16.36 15.76
CA LEU A 35 22.24 16.61 16.33
C LEU A 35 21.81 15.46 17.25
N VAL A 36 21.27 15.81 18.41
CA VAL A 36 20.82 14.88 19.44
C VAL A 36 19.44 15.27 19.97
N VAL A 37 18.74 14.28 20.51
CA VAL A 37 17.52 14.50 21.29
C VAL A 37 17.88 14.44 22.76
N VAL A 38 17.54 15.50 23.50
CA VAL A 38 17.66 15.56 24.96
C VAL A 38 16.26 15.48 25.55
N LYS A 39 15.95 14.37 26.24
CA LYS A 39 14.76 14.25 27.06
C LYS A 39 15.10 14.67 28.47
N LEU A 40 14.27 15.53 29.05
CA LEU A 40 14.38 16.05 30.40
C LEU A 40 13.23 15.55 31.25
N LEU A 41 13.52 15.19 32.49
CA LEU A 41 12.54 14.98 33.55
C LEU A 41 12.83 15.98 34.66
N GLN A 42 11.98 16.99 34.82
CA GLN A 42 12.14 18.06 35.80
C GLN A 42 11.41 17.73 37.11
N PHE A 43 12.07 18.01 38.22
CA PHE A 43 11.49 18.00 39.57
C PHE A 43 10.75 19.33 39.77
N GLY A 44 9.44 19.30 39.53
CA GLY A 44 8.54 20.43 39.76
C GLY A 44 7.34 20.03 40.60
N LEU A 45 6.37 20.93 40.73
CA LEU A 45 5.13 20.70 41.47
C LEU A 45 4.33 19.48 40.94
N ASP A 46 4.46 19.17 39.65
CA ASP A 46 3.78 18.05 38.98
C ASP A 46 4.63 16.75 38.91
N PHE A 47 5.75 16.68 39.64
CA PHE A 47 6.62 15.51 39.63
C PHE A 47 5.99 14.34 40.40
N GLN A 48 6.05 13.15 39.80
CA GLN A 48 5.61 11.90 40.41
C GLN A 48 6.75 10.88 40.36
N TRP A 49 6.95 10.13 41.44
CA TRP A 49 8.02 9.14 41.57
C TRP A 49 7.95 8.05 40.48
N GLU A 50 6.74 7.71 40.03
CA GLU A 50 6.51 6.78 38.92
C GLU A 50 7.13 7.29 37.60
N GLN A 51 7.13 8.61 37.37
CA GLN A 51 7.72 9.20 36.16
C GLN A 51 9.23 9.05 36.14
N LEU A 52 9.89 9.11 37.31
CA LEU A 52 11.32 8.86 37.45
C LEU A 52 11.66 7.41 37.15
N LYS A 53 10.93 6.45 37.75
CA LYS A 53 11.13 5.03 37.47
C LYS A 53 11.00 4.72 35.97
N LEU A 54 9.98 5.28 35.31
CA LEU A 54 9.78 5.12 33.87
C LEU A 54 10.92 5.75 33.04
N PHE A 55 11.47 6.89 33.48
CA PHE A 55 12.54 7.60 32.80
C PHE A 55 13.90 6.88 32.94
N GLU A 56 14.24 6.43 34.15
CA GLU A 56 15.42 5.59 34.40
C GLU A 56 15.34 4.29 33.60
N ARG A 57 14.15 3.67 33.55
CA ARG A 57 13.93 2.46 32.78
C ARG A 57 14.12 2.68 31.28
N GLU A 58 13.63 3.79 30.74
CA GLU A 58 13.87 4.14 29.33
C GLU A 58 15.37 4.24 29.04
N ALA A 59 16.13 4.94 29.89
CA ALA A 59 17.57 5.06 29.75
C ALA A 59 18.27 3.70 29.80
N GLN A 60 17.95 2.87 30.81
CA GLN A 60 18.50 1.52 30.95
C GLN A 60 18.15 0.63 29.77
N THR A 61 16.91 0.68 29.27
CA THR A 61 16.49 -0.10 28.10
C THR A 61 17.27 0.33 26.87
N LEU A 62 17.35 1.63 26.57
CA LEU A 62 18.08 2.15 25.41
C LEU A 62 19.59 1.84 25.48
N GLN A 63 20.17 1.85 26.67
CA GLN A 63 21.58 1.50 26.87
C GLN A 63 21.88 0.03 26.52
N ASN A 64 20.90 -0.86 26.70
CA ASN A 64 21.05 -2.31 26.54
C ASN A 64 20.57 -2.85 25.18
N ILE A 65 20.08 -1.98 24.29
CA ILE A 65 19.64 -2.37 22.94
C ILE A 65 20.44 -1.65 21.86
N ASN A 66 20.56 -2.30 20.72
CA ASN A 66 21.23 -1.76 19.55
C ASN A 66 20.52 -2.26 18.28
N HIS A 67 19.70 -1.40 17.70
CA HIS A 67 18.94 -1.69 16.49
C HIS A 67 18.96 -0.46 15.57
N PRO A 68 19.18 -0.61 14.25
CA PRO A 68 19.30 0.53 13.34
C PRO A 68 18.02 1.39 13.26
N ALA A 69 16.86 0.80 13.54
CA ALA A 69 15.56 1.47 13.54
C ALA A 69 15.14 2.04 14.91
N ILE A 70 16.05 2.12 15.89
CA ILE A 70 15.79 2.65 17.24
C ILE A 70 16.88 3.70 17.55
N PRO A 71 16.54 4.84 18.18
CA PRO A 71 17.55 5.79 18.65
C PRO A 71 18.60 5.14 19.55
N LYS A 72 19.87 5.46 19.34
CA LYS A 72 20.94 4.97 20.21
C LYS A 72 21.03 5.84 21.45
N TYR A 73 21.21 5.20 22.59
CA TYR A 73 21.62 5.85 23.83
C TYR A 73 22.96 6.56 23.63
N LEU A 74 23.08 7.80 24.13
CA LEU A 74 24.32 8.57 24.10
C LEU A 74 24.80 8.96 25.51
N ASP A 75 23.89 9.45 26.36
CA ASP A 75 24.26 9.93 27.70
C ASP A 75 23.06 9.94 28.65
N TYR A 76 23.33 9.96 29.95
CA TYR A 76 22.33 10.11 31.01
C TYR A 76 22.96 10.78 32.23
N PHE A 77 22.40 11.88 32.70
CA PHE A 77 22.97 12.66 33.80
C PHE A 77 21.91 13.43 34.60
N GLU A 78 22.26 13.76 35.83
CA GLU A 78 21.49 14.67 36.67
C GLU A 78 21.77 16.12 36.26
N ILE A 79 20.74 16.95 36.24
CA ILE A 79 20.83 18.39 36.02
C ILE A 79 20.46 19.08 37.33
N ASN A 80 21.36 19.93 37.79
CA ASN A 80 21.17 20.75 38.97
C ASN A 80 21.58 22.20 38.64
N SER A 81 20.70 22.90 37.91
CA SER A 81 20.82 24.31 37.60
C SER A 81 19.61 25.10 38.13
N PRO A 82 19.72 26.43 38.27
CA PRO A 82 18.57 27.25 38.64
C PRO A 82 17.38 27.13 37.67
N GLU A 83 17.64 26.85 36.38
CA GLU A 83 16.61 26.66 35.36
C GLU A 83 16.06 25.22 35.31
N TYR A 84 16.90 24.21 35.57
CA TYR A 84 16.52 22.80 35.50
C TYR A 84 17.04 22.02 36.70
N GLN A 85 16.13 21.39 37.42
CA GLN A 85 16.46 20.40 38.44
C GLN A 85 15.82 19.07 38.04
N GLY A 86 16.60 18.00 37.89
CA GLY A 86 16.07 16.71 37.45
C GLY A 86 17.09 15.85 36.70
N PHE A 87 16.63 15.07 35.72
CA PHE A 87 17.48 14.19 34.92
C PHE A 87 17.37 14.45 33.43
N ALA A 88 18.45 14.16 32.69
CA ALA A 88 18.53 14.21 31.25
C ALA A 88 18.88 12.82 30.69
N LEU A 89 18.24 12.47 29.57
CA LEU A 89 18.59 11.33 28.72
C LEU A 89 18.88 11.86 27.33
N VAL A 90 20.06 11.55 26.81
CA VAL A 90 20.51 11.97 25.48
C VAL A 90 20.55 10.77 24.55
N GLN A 91 19.96 10.91 23.37
CA GLN A 91 19.92 9.89 22.33
C GLN A 91 20.14 10.48 20.94
N THR A 92 20.47 9.65 19.96
CA THR A 92 20.65 10.08 18.57
C THR A 92 19.36 10.72 18.01
N TYR A 93 19.50 11.83 17.30
CA TYR A 93 18.38 12.42 16.56
C TYR A 93 18.14 11.69 15.24
N ILE A 94 16.87 11.41 14.95
CA ILE A 94 16.43 10.87 13.66
C ILE A 94 15.68 11.99 12.95
N GLN A 95 16.26 12.49 11.85
CA GLN A 95 15.68 13.56 11.06
C GLN A 95 14.52 13.03 10.19
N ALA A 96 13.35 12.87 10.81
CA ALA A 96 12.16 12.30 10.19
C ALA A 96 10.89 12.86 10.83
N GLN A 97 9.77 12.79 10.10
CA GLN A 97 8.46 13.13 10.64
C GLN A 97 7.78 11.88 11.20
N SER A 98 7.02 12.07 12.28
CA SER A 98 6.17 11.01 12.82
C SER A 98 5.00 10.71 11.89
N LEU A 99 4.42 9.51 12.00
CA LEU A 99 3.22 9.17 11.26
C LEU A 99 2.04 10.08 11.68
N ALA A 100 1.98 10.51 12.94
CA ALA A 100 0.99 11.50 13.41
C ALA A 100 1.12 12.83 12.65
N GLU A 101 2.32 13.40 12.58
CA GLU A 101 2.56 14.64 11.82
C GLU A 101 2.24 14.49 10.33
N GLN A 102 2.41 13.30 9.77
CA GLN A 102 2.04 13.03 8.38
C GLN A 102 0.52 12.95 8.19
N LEU A 103 -0.21 12.36 9.15
CA LEU A 103 -1.67 12.36 9.15
C LEU A 103 -2.22 13.79 9.27
N ASP A 104 -1.66 14.62 10.16
CA ASP A 104 -2.05 16.02 10.34
C ASP A 104 -1.86 16.84 9.05
N LYS A 105 -0.85 16.49 8.25
CA LYS A 105 -0.61 17.08 6.92
C LYS A 105 -1.50 16.51 5.82
N GLY A 106 -2.45 15.63 6.16
CA GLY A 106 -3.39 15.04 5.23
C GLY A 106 -2.81 13.90 4.38
N ARG A 107 -1.74 13.23 4.81
CA ARG A 107 -1.20 12.05 4.11
C ARG A 107 -2.18 10.87 4.18
N THR A 108 -2.43 10.19 3.06
CA THR A 108 -3.10 8.88 3.01
C THR A 108 -2.07 7.77 2.94
N PHE A 109 -2.40 6.60 3.48
CA PHE A 109 -1.59 5.39 3.33
C PHE A 109 -2.36 4.36 2.50
N THR A 110 -1.74 3.88 1.44
CA THR A 110 -2.28 2.78 0.63
C THR A 110 -2.13 1.45 1.35
N GLU A 111 -2.91 0.45 0.95
CA GLU A 111 -2.79 -0.91 1.50
C GLU A 111 -1.36 -1.47 1.39
N ALA A 112 -0.67 -1.23 0.28
CA ALA A 112 0.72 -1.65 0.09
C ALA A 112 1.67 -0.97 1.10
N GLU A 113 1.49 0.33 1.34
CA GLU A 113 2.27 1.06 2.34
C GLU A 113 1.97 0.56 3.76
N ILE A 114 0.72 0.22 4.07
CA ILE A 114 0.33 -0.36 5.37
C ILE A 114 0.99 -1.71 5.60
N LYS A 115 1.01 -2.58 4.59
CA LYS A 115 1.72 -3.87 4.67
C LYS A 115 3.22 -3.68 4.89
N GLN A 116 3.86 -2.75 4.17
CA GLN A 116 5.27 -2.44 4.35
C GLN A 116 5.58 -1.84 5.74
N LEU A 117 4.73 -0.94 6.25
CA LEU A 117 4.87 -0.40 7.61
C LEU A 117 4.74 -1.51 8.65
N ALA A 118 3.69 -2.32 8.54
CA ALA A 118 3.45 -3.44 9.45
C ALA A 118 4.64 -4.40 9.47
N GLU A 119 5.16 -4.78 8.30
CA GLU A 119 6.34 -5.64 8.19
C GLU A 119 7.56 -5.06 8.92
N GLN A 120 7.90 -3.79 8.67
CA GLN A 120 9.06 -3.16 9.30
C GLN A 120 8.90 -3.04 10.82
N ILE A 121 7.71 -2.65 11.31
CA ILE A 121 7.47 -2.53 12.75
C ILE A 121 7.47 -3.90 13.43
N LEU A 122 6.89 -4.93 12.80
CA LEU A 122 6.94 -6.30 13.34
C LEU A 122 8.37 -6.82 13.45
N LYS A 123 9.26 -6.50 12.50
CA LYS A 123 10.69 -6.83 12.60
C LYS A 123 11.36 -6.16 13.81
N ILE A 124 11.04 -4.89 14.09
CA ILE A 124 11.51 -4.19 15.29
C ILE A 124 10.97 -4.88 16.56
N LEU A 125 9.69 -5.24 16.58
CA LEU A 125 9.08 -5.95 17.71
C LEU A 125 9.69 -7.34 17.93
N ILE A 126 9.98 -8.09 16.87
CA ILE A 126 10.69 -9.39 16.98
C ILE A 126 12.05 -9.18 17.67
N TYR A 127 12.79 -8.14 17.29
CA TYR A 127 14.04 -7.80 17.95
C TYR A 127 13.84 -7.51 19.45
N LEU A 128 12.90 -6.63 19.81
CA LEU A 128 12.63 -6.26 21.21
C LEU A 128 12.14 -7.46 22.05
N HIS A 129 11.24 -8.27 21.48
CA HIS A 129 10.65 -9.43 22.14
C HIS A 129 11.65 -10.58 22.32
N SER A 130 12.74 -10.60 21.54
CA SER A 130 13.82 -11.60 21.66
C SER A 130 14.93 -11.22 22.64
N GLN A 131 14.90 -10.00 23.20
CA GLN A 131 15.85 -9.61 24.25
C GLN A 131 15.68 -10.49 25.49
N ASN A 132 16.71 -10.55 26.34
CA ASN A 132 16.68 -11.30 27.59
C ASN A 132 16.98 -10.39 28.79
N PRO A 133 15.96 -10.02 29.60
CA PRO A 133 14.54 -10.38 29.45
C PRO A 133 13.86 -9.68 28.25
N PRO A 134 12.73 -10.22 27.74
CA PRO A 134 11.98 -9.59 26.66
C PRO A 134 11.52 -8.18 27.01
N ILE A 135 11.54 -7.29 26.02
CA ILE A 135 11.15 -5.88 26.14
C ILE A 135 9.82 -5.67 25.43
N ILE A 136 8.82 -5.17 26.16
CA ILE A 136 7.51 -4.77 25.62
C ILE A 136 7.47 -3.25 25.51
N HIS A 137 7.05 -2.69 24.37
CA HIS A 137 7.05 -1.24 24.11
C HIS A 137 5.94 -0.50 24.86
N ARG A 138 4.71 -1.05 24.88
CA ARG A 138 3.51 -0.57 25.62
C ARG A 138 2.85 0.72 25.16
N ASP A 139 3.49 1.53 24.31
CA ASP A 139 2.88 2.76 23.77
C ASP A 139 3.14 2.93 22.26
N LEU A 140 2.80 1.90 21.47
CA LEU A 140 2.82 2.02 20.01
C LEU A 140 1.63 2.84 19.50
N LYS A 141 1.94 3.93 18.81
CA LYS A 141 0.98 4.89 18.23
C LYS A 141 1.67 5.71 17.12
N PRO A 142 0.92 6.42 16.25
CA PRO A 142 1.50 7.16 15.13
C PRO A 142 2.55 8.21 15.53
N SER A 143 2.44 8.84 16.71
CA SER A 143 3.43 9.84 17.16
C SER A 143 4.79 9.23 17.53
N ASN A 144 4.83 7.93 17.79
CA ASN A 144 6.03 7.21 18.24
C ASN A 144 6.72 6.44 17.11
N ILE A 145 6.26 6.63 15.86
CA ILE A 145 6.80 5.97 14.68
C ILE A 145 7.21 7.05 13.69
N LEU A 146 8.49 7.12 13.38
CA LEU A 146 9.03 8.04 12.39
C LEU A 146 9.21 7.35 11.04
N LEU A 147 9.12 8.12 9.97
CA LEU A 147 9.29 7.64 8.60
C LEU A 147 10.16 8.60 7.78
N THR A 148 11.18 8.07 7.11
CA THR A 148 12.13 8.83 6.28
C THR A 148 12.41 8.15 4.93
N ASN A 149 13.14 8.82 4.04
CA ASN A 149 13.70 8.24 2.81
C ASN A 149 12.68 7.57 1.86
N ARG A 150 11.45 8.08 1.79
CA ARG A 150 10.44 7.56 0.84
C ARG A 150 10.97 7.70 -0.59
N SER A 151 10.97 6.61 -1.35
CA SER A 151 11.41 6.61 -2.74
C SER A 151 10.66 5.56 -3.56
N GLY A 152 10.14 5.96 -4.73
CA GLY A 152 9.42 5.08 -5.63
C GLY A 152 8.33 4.24 -4.92
N ASN A 153 8.50 2.90 -4.96
CA ASN A 153 7.57 1.93 -4.37
C ASN A 153 7.91 1.54 -2.92
N HIS A 154 8.86 2.22 -2.27
CA HIS A 154 9.22 1.99 -0.89
C HIS A 154 8.60 3.08 0.00
N ILE A 155 7.89 2.66 1.05
CA ILE A 155 7.27 3.55 2.04
C ILE A 155 8.29 4.46 2.75
N GLY A 156 9.56 4.04 2.80
CA GLY A 156 10.60 4.68 3.58
C GLY A 156 11.08 3.80 4.73
N ASP A 157 12.13 4.26 5.39
CA ASP A 157 12.70 3.61 6.57
C ASP A 157 11.86 3.97 7.81
N VAL A 158 11.43 2.95 8.54
CA VAL A 158 10.65 3.11 9.77
C VAL A 158 11.58 3.13 10.98
N TYR A 159 11.33 4.06 11.89
CA TYR A 159 12.01 4.11 13.18
C TYR A 159 10.99 4.14 14.32
N LEU A 160 11.26 3.35 15.35
CA LEU A 160 10.47 3.33 16.58
C LEU A 160 11.16 4.21 17.63
N ILE A 161 10.41 5.15 18.20
CA ILE A 161 10.90 6.09 19.22
C ILE A 161 10.03 6.00 20.49
N ASP A 162 10.53 6.63 21.55
CA ASP A 162 9.86 6.79 22.85
C ASP A 162 9.65 5.49 23.64
N PHE A 163 10.70 5.11 24.36
CA PHE A 163 10.77 3.90 25.19
C PHE A 163 10.33 4.20 26.64
N GLY A 164 9.73 5.36 26.89
CA GLY A 164 9.30 5.84 28.22
C GLY A 164 8.22 5.01 28.92
N SER A 165 7.62 4.04 28.22
CA SER A 165 6.58 3.14 28.75
C SER A 165 7.02 1.68 28.83
N VAL A 166 8.26 1.37 28.47
CA VAL A 166 8.70 -0.01 28.23
C VAL A 166 8.64 -0.89 29.48
N GLN A 167 8.50 -2.20 29.27
CA GLN A 167 8.55 -3.18 30.34
C GLN A 167 9.43 -4.38 29.99
N ASN A 168 10.41 -4.64 30.85
CA ASN A 168 11.15 -5.89 30.92
C ASN A 168 10.31 -6.92 31.67
N VAL A 169 10.08 -8.09 31.08
CA VAL A 169 9.21 -9.12 31.66
C VAL A 169 9.70 -9.61 33.03
N ALA A 170 11.01 -9.65 33.27
CA ALA A 170 11.58 -10.06 34.57
C ALA A 170 11.27 -9.07 35.71
N ALA A 171 11.23 -7.76 35.43
CA ALA A 171 10.97 -6.72 36.43
C ALA A 171 9.48 -6.67 36.85
N LYS A 172 8.59 -7.48 36.24
CA LYS A 172 7.20 -7.64 36.68
C LYS A 172 7.08 -8.24 38.09
N GLN A 173 8.13 -8.91 38.58
CA GLN A 173 8.14 -9.53 39.90
C GLN A 173 8.25 -8.51 41.06
N GLU A 174 8.60 -7.24 40.79
CA GLU A 174 8.78 -6.20 41.82
C GLU A 174 7.50 -5.42 42.19
N GLY A 175 6.32 -5.86 41.73
CA GLY A 175 5.02 -5.46 42.31
C GLY A 175 4.55 -4.01 42.11
N THR A 176 5.22 -3.21 41.26
CA THR A 176 4.78 -1.83 40.98
C THR A 176 3.79 -1.80 39.82
N ILE A 177 2.52 -1.47 40.09
CA ILE A 177 1.46 -1.31 39.08
C ILE A 177 1.56 0.11 38.52
N THR A 178 1.89 0.26 37.23
CA THR A 178 1.83 1.56 36.54
C THR A 178 1.08 1.41 35.23
N ILE A 179 -0.10 2.01 35.14
CA ILE A 179 -0.89 2.05 33.91
C ILE A 179 -0.27 3.12 33.00
N VAL A 180 0.41 2.68 31.95
CA VAL A 180 0.97 3.53 30.90
C VAL A 180 0.31 3.21 29.57
N GLY A 181 0.39 4.14 28.61
CA GLY A 181 -0.10 3.99 27.24
C GLY A 181 -1.23 4.96 26.89
N THR A 182 -1.52 5.05 25.60
CA THR A 182 -2.46 6.04 25.06
C THR A 182 -3.85 5.43 24.85
N TYR A 183 -4.89 6.13 25.32
CA TYR A 183 -6.29 5.70 25.16
C TYR A 183 -6.62 5.44 23.68
N GLY A 184 -7.37 4.37 23.40
CA GLY A 184 -7.65 3.89 22.04
C GLY A 184 -6.60 2.93 21.47
N TYR A 185 -5.30 3.16 21.73
CA TYR A 185 -4.21 2.27 21.29
C TYR A 185 -3.85 1.21 22.33
N MET A 186 -4.17 1.46 23.60
CA MET A 186 -3.90 0.56 24.71
C MET A 186 -4.79 -0.71 24.65
N PRO A 187 -4.19 -1.91 24.76
CA PRO A 187 -4.97 -3.15 24.84
C PRO A 187 -5.65 -3.34 26.21
N PRO A 188 -6.75 -4.11 26.27
CA PRO A 188 -7.54 -4.28 27.49
C PRO A 188 -6.74 -4.87 28.67
N GLU A 189 -5.80 -5.79 28.42
CA GLU A 189 -5.00 -6.38 29.49
C GLU A 189 -4.01 -5.39 30.16
N GLN A 190 -3.69 -4.27 29.50
CA GLN A 190 -2.78 -3.25 30.04
C GLN A 190 -3.44 -2.41 31.14
N PHE A 191 -4.77 -2.29 31.18
CA PHE A 191 -5.50 -1.66 32.29
C PHE A 191 -5.34 -2.43 33.61
N GLY A 192 -5.07 -3.73 33.54
CA GLY A 192 -4.76 -4.57 34.71
C GLY A 192 -3.27 -4.79 34.95
N ASP A 193 -2.39 -4.06 34.26
CA ASP A 193 -0.92 -4.24 34.24
C ASP A 193 -0.47 -5.67 33.90
N ARG A 194 -1.27 -6.36 33.08
CA ARG A 194 -1.00 -7.72 32.59
C ARG A 194 -0.40 -7.70 31.18
N CYS A 195 0.37 -6.66 30.87
CA CYS A 195 1.00 -6.51 29.57
C CYS A 195 1.88 -7.74 29.25
N ILE A 196 1.79 -8.19 28.00
CA ILE A 196 2.54 -9.31 27.43
C ILE A 196 3.01 -8.93 26.02
N LEU A 197 3.82 -9.78 25.37
CA LEU A 197 4.32 -9.51 24.01
C LEU A 197 3.18 -9.26 23.01
N ALA A 198 2.05 -9.95 23.14
CA ALA A 198 0.87 -9.77 22.30
C ALA A 198 0.16 -8.41 22.51
N SER A 199 0.48 -7.67 23.58
CA SER A 199 -0.06 -6.33 23.83
C SER A 199 0.48 -5.31 22.82
N ASP A 200 1.75 -5.39 22.44
CA ASP A 200 2.32 -4.54 21.39
C ASP A 200 1.64 -4.79 20.02
N LEU A 201 1.18 -6.01 19.76
CA LEU A 201 0.49 -6.34 18.52
C LEU A 201 -0.88 -5.66 18.41
N TYR A 202 -1.60 -5.55 19.52
CA TYR A 202 -2.86 -4.80 19.56
C TYR A 202 -2.60 -3.32 19.28
N SER A 203 -1.62 -2.72 19.96
CA SER A 203 -1.28 -1.31 19.77
C SER A 203 -0.81 -1.02 18.35
N LEU A 204 -0.05 -1.94 17.73
CA LEU A 204 0.29 -1.88 16.31
C LEU A 204 -0.96 -1.96 15.43
N GLY A 205 -1.87 -2.91 15.68
CA GLY A 205 -3.12 -3.04 14.93
C GLY A 205 -3.98 -1.76 15.00
N ALA A 206 -4.16 -1.20 16.19
CA ALA A 206 -4.86 0.06 16.40
C ALA A 206 -4.16 1.23 15.69
N THR A 207 -2.83 1.26 15.70
CA THR A 207 -2.02 2.24 14.95
C THR A 207 -2.30 2.15 13.46
N LEU A 208 -2.22 0.95 12.87
CA LEU A 208 -2.46 0.76 11.44
C LEU A 208 -3.90 1.11 11.05
N ILE A 209 -4.89 0.79 11.90
CA ILE A 209 -6.29 1.17 11.71
C ILE A 209 -6.43 2.70 11.70
N ASN A 210 -5.77 3.41 12.61
CA ASN A 210 -5.76 4.87 12.60
C ASN A 210 -5.14 5.44 11.32
N LEU A 211 -4.07 4.84 10.78
CA LEU A 211 -3.47 5.30 9.52
C LEU A 211 -4.42 5.17 8.31
N VAL A 212 -5.21 4.11 8.24
CA VAL A 212 -6.14 3.85 7.11
C VAL A 212 -7.48 4.57 7.26
N THR A 213 -7.94 4.79 8.48
CA THR A 213 -9.21 5.49 8.77
C THR A 213 -9.03 6.98 8.92
N ARG A 214 -7.86 7.42 9.40
CA ARG A 214 -7.57 8.77 9.91
C ARG A 214 -8.44 9.18 11.09
N ILE A 215 -9.02 8.20 11.77
CA ILE A 215 -9.87 8.40 12.94
C ILE A 215 -9.12 7.80 14.13
N GLU A 216 -9.08 8.51 15.25
CA GLU A 216 -8.51 7.98 16.49
C GLU A 216 -9.22 6.66 16.85
N PRO A 217 -8.50 5.58 17.22
CA PRO A 217 -9.13 4.29 17.50
C PRO A 217 -10.20 4.36 18.60
N ALA A 218 -10.05 5.32 19.53
CA ALA A 218 -11.02 5.61 20.58
C ALA A 218 -12.36 6.15 20.06
N ASP A 219 -12.35 6.85 18.92
CA ASP A 219 -13.53 7.50 18.32
C ASP A 219 -14.25 6.58 17.32
N LEU A 220 -13.65 5.44 16.97
CA LEU A 220 -14.27 4.44 16.13
C LEU A 220 -15.37 3.68 16.90
N PRO A 221 -16.47 3.26 16.23
CA PRO A 221 -17.50 2.47 16.88
C PRO A 221 -16.93 1.18 17.47
N GLN A 222 -17.40 0.81 18.65
CA GLN A 222 -16.97 -0.41 19.33
C GLN A 222 -18.15 -1.35 19.57
N GLN A 223 -17.92 -2.64 19.37
CA GLN A 223 -18.89 -3.70 19.68
C GLN A 223 -18.17 -4.85 20.39
N GLU A 224 -18.64 -5.21 21.59
CA GLU A 224 -18.03 -6.24 22.44
C GLU A 224 -16.52 -6.01 22.69
N GLY A 225 -16.11 -4.74 22.84
CA GLY A 225 -14.71 -4.37 23.03
C GLY A 225 -13.85 -4.45 21.77
N ARG A 226 -14.44 -4.70 20.59
CA ARG A 226 -13.75 -4.70 19.28
C ARG A 226 -14.02 -3.42 18.52
N ILE A 227 -12.96 -2.79 18.02
CA ILE A 227 -13.03 -1.64 17.10
C ILE A 227 -13.67 -2.08 15.77
N GLN A 228 -14.69 -1.37 15.32
CA GLN A 228 -15.39 -1.60 14.05
C GLN A 228 -14.88 -0.60 13.01
N PHE A 229 -13.96 -1.04 12.14
CA PHE A 229 -13.30 -0.17 11.14
C PHE A 229 -13.61 -0.60 9.70
N GLU A 230 -14.19 -1.78 9.50
CA GLU A 230 -14.30 -2.43 8.19
C GLU A 230 -15.17 -1.66 7.19
N ARG A 231 -16.13 -0.88 7.69
CA ARG A 231 -17.09 -0.08 6.92
C ARG A 231 -16.54 1.27 6.46
N VAL A 232 -15.48 1.75 7.11
CA VAL A 232 -14.89 3.07 6.85
C VAL A 232 -13.57 2.98 6.07
N VAL A 233 -13.15 1.77 5.69
CA VAL A 233 -11.89 1.54 4.94
C VAL A 233 -12.11 0.74 3.66
N ASN A 234 -11.34 1.10 2.63
CA ASN A 234 -11.23 0.35 1.39
C ASN A 234 -9.94 -0.48 1.38
N LEU A 235 -9.97 -1.62 2.07
CA LEU A 235 -8.88 -2.60 2.14
C LEU A 235 -9.36 -3.96 1.63
N SER A 236 -8.42 -4.81 1.21
CA SER A 236 -8.69 -6.22 0.94
C SER A 236 -9.31 -6.93 2.16
N ILE A 237 -10.11 -7.96 1.89
CA ILE A 237 -10.74 -8.78 2.94
C ILE A 237 -9.65 -9.40 3.82
N GLN A 238 -8.58 -9.88 3.20
CA GLN A 238 -7.43 -10.49 3.83
C GLN A 238 -6.75 -9.54 4.84
N LEU A 239 -6.49 -8.29 4.45
CA LEU A 239 -5.86 -7.33 5.36
C LEU A 239 -6.83 -6.89 6.46
N LYS A 240 -8.14 -6.77 6.18
CA LYS A 240 -9.15 -6.51 7.21
C LYS A 240 -9.13 -7.61 8.27
N ASP A 241 -9.14 -8.87 7.86
CA ASP A 241 -9.12 -10.02 8.78
C ASP A 241 -7.82 -10.10 9.58
N TRP A 242 -6.69 -9.78 8.95
CA TRP A 242 -5.40 -9.69 9.63
C TRP A 242 -5.39 -8.59 10.71
N LEU A 243 -5.87 -7.39 10.37
CA LEU A 243 -5.97 -6.27 11.33
C LEU A 243 -6.92 -6.61 12.48
N LYS A 244 -8.08 -7.23 12.20
CA LYS A 244 -9.02 -7.71 13.24
C LYS A 244 -8.35 -8.67 14.21
N ARG A 245 -7.53 -9.58 13.70
CA ARG A 245 -6.79 -10.53 14.54
C ARG A 245 -5.69 -9.85 15.37
N MET A 246 -5.06 -8.78 14.86
CA MET A 246 -4.11 -7.98 15.63
C MET A 246 -4.77 -7.31 16.83
N ILE A 247 -5.98 -6.76 16.65
CA ILE A 247 -6.71 -6.04 17.70
C ILE A 247 -7.73 -6.89 18.47
N GLU A 248 -7.60 -8.22 18.45
CA GLU A 248 -8.56 -9.08 19.15
C GLU A 248 -8.38 -8.93 20.68
N PRO A 249 -9.45 -8.60 21.45
CA PRO A 249 -9.34 -8.45 22.90
C PRO A 249 -8.90 -9.73 23.62
N SER A 250 -9.33 -10.89 23.11
CA SER A 250 -9.02 -12.20 23.68
C SER A 250 -7.62 -12.66 23.26
N LEU A 251 -6.70 -12.84 24.22
CA LEU A 251 -5.30 -13.17 23.95
C LEU A 251 -5.09 -14.51 23.23
N ASP A 252 -5.99 -15.47 23.45
CA ASP A 252 -6.02 -16.79 22.81
C ASP A 252 -6.38 -16.72 21.31
N LYS A 253 -7.08 -15.65 20.91
CA LYS A 253 -7.50 -15.42 19.52
C LYS A 253 -6.59 -14.42 18.79
N ARG A 254 -5.92 -13.53 19.54
CA ARG A 254 -4.89 -12.62 18.99
C ARG A 254 -3.69 -13.42 18.48
N PHE A 255 -2.89 -12.81 17.61
CA PHE A 255 -1.58 -13.38 17.25
C PHE A 255 -0.72 -13.59 18.51
N SER A 256 -0.09 -14.75 18.60
CA SER A 256 0.70 -15.15 19.77
C SER A 256 2.07 -14.47 19.85
N SER A 257 2.62 -14.04 18.71
CA SER A 257 3.90 -13.34 18.63
C SER A 257 4.00 -12.47 17.37
N ALA A 258 4.93 -11.51 17.40
CA ALA A 258 5.23 -10.66 16.25
C ALA A 258 5.69 -11.47 15.02
N GLN A 259 6.40 -12.59 15.23
CA GLN A 259 6.80 -13.49 14.15
C GLN A 259 5.58 -14.13 13.47
N VAL A 260 4.63 -14.65 14.24
CA VAL A 260 3.43 -15.28 13.66
C VAL A 260 2.57 -14.26 12.90
N ALA A 261 2.46 -13.04 13.41
CA ALA A 261 1.76 -11.96 12.72
C ALA A 261 2.45 -11.60 11.40
N LEU A 262 3.78 -11.53 11.38
CA LEU A 262 4.59 -11.24 10.20
C LEU A 262 4.49 -12.34 9.14
N ASP A 263 4.64 -13.61 9.53
CA ASP A 263 4.54 -14.74 8.62
C ASP A 263 3.16 -14.78 7.95
N ASN A 264 2.09 -14.52 8.72
CA ASN A 264 0.75 -14.45 8.18
C ASN A 264 0.61 -13.29 7.16
N LEU A 265 1.15 -12.11 7.47
CA LEU A 265 1.12 -10.94 6.58
C LEU A 265 1.86 -11.17 5.25
N ILE A 266 3.01 -11.83 5.30
CA ILE A 266 3.80 -12.18 4.10
C ILE A 266 3.01 -13.15 3.21
N ASN A 267 2.36 -14.15 3.82
CA ASN A 267 1.55 -15.13 3.08
C ASN A 267 0.33 -14.49 2.39
N LEU A 268 -0.26 -13.43 2.96
CA LEU A 268 -1.31 -12.66 2.28
C LEU A 268 -0.79 -12.05 0.97
N SER A 269 0.39 -11.44 1.02
CA SER A 269 1.01 -10.80 -0.14
C SER A 269 1.40 -11.81 -1.23
N GLN A 270 1.77 -13.04 -0.84
CA GLN A 270 2.06 -14.13 -1.78
C GLN A 270 0.78 -14.71 -2.41
N SER A 271 -0.30 -14.83 -1.64
CA SER A 271 -1.60 -15.31 -2.14
C SER A 271 -2.19 -14.33 -3.17
N GLU A 272 -2.10 -13.03 -2.90
CA GLU A 272 -2.50 -11.97 -3.85
C GLU A 272 -1.69 -11.98 -5.17
N SER A 273 -0.45 -12.48 -5.15
CA SER A 273 0.38 -12.60 -6.34
C SER A 273 0.10 -13.86 -7.17
N ASN A 274 -0.49 -14.89 -6.56
CA ASN A 274 -0.78 -16.19 -7.17
C ASN A 274 -2.23 -16.34 -7.65
N ASP A 275 -3.18 -15.60 -7.07
CA ASP A 275 -4.56 -15.61 -7.53
C ASP A 275 -4.75 -14.66 -8.72
N LEU A 276 -5.11 -15.23 -9.88
CA LEU A 276 -5.61 -14.47 -11.02
C LEU A 276 -6.91 -13.78 -10.58
N ASN A 277 -6.89 -12.47 -10.28
CA ASN A 277 -8.11 -11.72 -10.00
C ASN A 277 -8.96 -11.70 -11.28
N VAL A 278 -10.02 -12.50 -11.29
CA VAL A 278 -11.04 -12.49 -12.34
C VAL A 278 -11.89 -11.26 -12.12
N VAL A 279 -11.84 -10.31 -13.06
CA VAL A 279 -12.73 -9.15 -13.05
C VAL A 279 -13.79 -9.39 -14.13
N GLU A 280 -14.96 -9.85 -13.70
CA GLU A 280 -16.10 -10.09 -14.58
C GLU A 280 -16.87 -8.77 -14.74
N LEU A 281 -16.53 -8.00 -15.78
CA LEU A 281 -17.09 -6.66 -16.05
C LEU A 281 -18.34 -6.70 -16.95
N SER A 282 -18.55 -7.80 -17.67
CA SER A 282 -19.74 -8.02 -18.50
C SER A 282 -20.03 -9.51 -18.70
N ASP A 283 -21.29 -9.87 -18.93
CA ASP A 283 -21.73 -11.25 -19.24
C ASP A 283 -21.10 -11.81 -20.54
N ARG A 284 -20.46 -10.96 -21.35
CA ARG A 284 -19.98 -11.32 -22.70
C ARG A 284 -18.46 -11.48 -22.78
N GLN A 285 -17.69 -10.85 -21.89
CA GLN A 285 -16.23 -10.82 -21.99
C GLN A 285 -15.55 -10.82 -20.61
N LYS A 286 -14.64 -11.78 -20.40
CA LYS A 286 -13.91 -11.95 -19.13
C LYS A 286 -12.54 -11.27 -19.21
N PHE A 287 -12.21 -10.49 -18.18
CA PHE A 287 -10.91 -9.87 -17.99
C PHE A 287 -10.23 -10.55 -16.79
N TYR A 288 -8.97 -10.95 -16.96
CA TYR A 288 -8.13 -11.36 -15.83
C TYR A 288 -7.05 -10.31 -15.63
N LEU A 289 -6.92 -9.86 -14.40
CA LEU A 289 -5.94 -8.88 -13.99
C LEU A 289 -4.99 -9.54 -12.99
N GLN A 290 -3.72 -9.59 -13.32
CA GLN A 290 -2.67 -10.00 -12.38
C GLN A 290 -1.74 -8.83 -12.15
N LYS A 291 -1.68 -8.37 -10.90
CA LYS A 291 -0.78 -7.32 -10.44
C LYS A 291 0.24 -7.94 -9.51
N SER A 292 1.51 -7.66 -9.77
CA SER A 292 2.63 -8.02 -8.89
C SER A 292 3.58 -6.83 -8.82
N VAL A 293 4.46 -6.77 -7.82
CA VAL A 293 5.34 -5.61 -7.55
C VAL A 293 6.06 -5.05 -8.79
N ASN A 294 6.35 -5.88 -9.80
CA ASN A 294 7.07 -5.48 -11.01
C ASN A 294 6.37 -5.81 -12.34
N ARG A 295 5.15 -6.36 -12.31
CA ARG A 295 4.46 -6.85 -13.51
C ARG A 295 2.95 -6.68 -13.39
N LEU A 296 2.38 -6.00 -14.38
CA LEU A 296 0.96 -5.98 -14.69
C LEU A 296 0.70 -6.90 -15.87
N GLU A 297 -0.23 -7.82 -15.71
CA GLU A 297 -0.73 -8.66 -16.78
C GLU A 297 -2.25 -8.53 -16.88
N ILE A 298 -2.72 -8.21 -18.08
CA ILE A 298 -4.14 -8.12 -18.41
C ILE A 298 -4.43 -9.13 -19.50
N ILE A 299 -5.30 -10.08 -19.21
CA ILE A 299 -5.77 -11.09 -20.15
C ILE A 299 -7.22 -10.79 -20.48
N ILE A 300 -7.53 -10.71 -21.76
CA ILE A 300 -8.88 -10.50 -22.27
C ILE A 300 -9.27 -11.77 -23.02
N GLU A 301 -10.28 -12.49 -22.52
CA GLU A 301 -10.81 -13.66 -23.19
C GLU A 301 -11.63 -13.29 -24.43
N PRO A 302 -11.79 -14.24 -25.38
CA PRO A 302 -12.65 -14.03 -26.53
C PRO A 302 -14.10 -13.73 -26.11
N LYS A 303 -14.80 -12.92 -26.90
CA LYS A 303 -16.21 -12.61 -26.64
C LYS A 303 -17.04 -13.88 -26.77
N THR A 304 -17.82 -14.22 -25.75
CA THR A 304 -18.80 -15.30 -25.84
C THR A 304 -20.08 -14.73 -26.44
N THR A 305 -20.31 -15.00 -27.73
CA THR A 305 -21.62 -14.81 -28.33
C THR A 305 -22.26 -16.18 -28.47
N LYS A 306 -23.56 -16.28 -28.18
CA LYS A 306 -24.39 -17.34 -28.76
C LYS A 306 -24.50 -17.00 -30.25
N LEU A 307 -23.49 -17.34 -31.05
CA LEU A 307 -23.68 -17.36 -32.50
C LEU A 307 -24.76 -18.41 -32.73
N SER A 308 -25.98 -17.99 -33.05
CA SER A 308 -27.02 -18.96 -33.33
C SER A 308 -26.66 -19.61 -34.66
N LEU A 309 -26.78 -20.94 -34.76
CA LEU A 309 -26.70 -21.67 -36.02
C LEU A 309 -27.54 -21.00 -37.14
N LEU A 310 -28.60 -20.28 -36.74
CA LEU A 310 -29.49 -19.50 -37.59
C LEU A 310 -28.79 -18.40 -38.39
N ASP A 311 -27.85 -17.66 -37.80
CA ASP A 311 -27.19 -16.53 -38.48
C ASP A 311 -26.30 -17.02 -39.64
N PHE A 312 -25.62 -18.16 -39.43
CA PHE A 312 -24.83 -18.82 -40.47
C PHE A 312 -25.72 -19.41 -41.58
N ILE A 313 -26.85 -20.01 -41.19
CA ILE A 313 -27.82 -20.58 -42.12
C ILE A 313 -28.46 -19.48 -43.00
N ILE A 314 -28.78 -18.30 -42.45
CA ILE A 314 -29.35 -17.19 -43.22
C ILE A 314 -28.36 -16.68 -44.28
N ILE A 315 -27.07 -16.57 -43.95
CA ILE A 315 -26.04 -16.15 -44.92
C ILE A 315 -25.91 -17.17 -46.06
N VAL A 316 -25.90 -18.46 -45.73
CA VAL A 316 -25.79 -19.54 -46.73
C VAL A 316 -27.04 -19.61 -47.60
N ILE A 317 -28.24 -19.48 -47.02
CA ILE A 317 -29.51 -19.47 -47.76
C ILE A 317 -29.60 -18.24 -48.65
N GLY A 318 -29.24 -17.05 -48.15
CA GLY A 318 -29.23 -15.82 -48.95
C GLY A 318 -28.30 -15.91 -50.16
N PHE A 319 -27.12 -16.52 -49.98
CA PHE A 319 -26.18 -16.79 -51.07
C PHE A 319 -26.75 -17.79 -52.10
N LEU A 320 -27.38 -18.88 -51.64
CA LEU A 320 -27.97 -19.88 -52.52
C LEU A 320 -29.16 -19.35 -53.31
N VAL A 321 -30.03 -18.52 -52.71
CA VAL A 321 -31.19 -17.91 -53.38
C VAL A 321 -30.75 -16.93 -54.48
N PHE A 322 -29.68 -16.17 -54.23
CA PHE A 322 -29.13 -15.23 -55.22
C PHE A 322 -28.54 -15.93 -56.45
N VAL A 323 -27.84 -17.05 -56.27
CA VAL A 323 -27.28 -17.86 -57.37
C VAL A 323 -28.37 -18.43 -58.29
N VAL A 324 -29.57 -18.67 -57.78
CA VAL A 324 -30.68 -19.24 -58.54
C VAL A 324 -31.47 -18.19 -59.35
N LEU A 325 -31.43 -16.91 -58.96
CA LEU A 325 -32.35 -15.89 -59.51
C LEU A 325 -31.86 -15.17 -60.77
N GLU A 326 -30.57 -15.21 -61.15
CA GLU A 326 -30.10 -14.56 -62.39
C GLU A 326 -29.09 -15.40 -63.20
N PRO A 327 -29.57 -16.28 -64.09
CA PRO A 327 -28.71 -16.98 -65.04
C PRO A 327 -28.41 -16.05 -66.24
N GLY A 328 -27.41 -15.19 -66.13
CA GLY A 328 -27.01 -14.37 -67.29
C GLY A 328 -25.91 -13.33 -67.09
N ALA A 329 -25.58 -12.95 -65.86
CA ALA A 329 -24.66 -11.84 -65.63
C ALA A 329 -23.32 -12.31 -65.03
N LEU A 330 -22.55 -13.13 -65.75
CA LEU A 330 -21.28 -13.67 -65.23
C LEU A 330 -20.29 -12.56 -64.80
N ALA A 331 -20.25 -11.43 -65.51
CA ALA A 331 -19.39 -10.30 -65.18
C ALA A 331 -19.87 -9.51 -63.94
N VAL A 332 -21.20 -9.31 -63.79
CA VAL A 332 -21.78 -8.67 -62.59
C VAL A 332 -21.64 -9.60 -61.39
N LEU A 333 -21.81 -10.92 -61.58
CA LEU A 333 -21.60 -11.94 -60.58
C LEU A 333 -20.15 -11.92 -60.06
N ILE A 334 -19.14 -11.79 -60.91
CA ILE A 334 -17.74 -11.73 -60.48
C ILE A 334 -17.47 -10.47 -59.64
N ILE A 335 -18.02 -9.31 -60.04
CA ILE A 335 -17.88 -8.07 -59.27
C ILE A 335 -18.63 -8.16 -57.94
N PHE A 336 -19.86 -8.68 -57.96
CA PHE A 336 -20.70 -8.82 -56.78
C PHE A 336 -20.14 -9.86 -55.80
N VAL A 337 -19.66 -11.01 -56.30
CA VAL A 337 -18.93 -12.01 -55.52
C VAL A 337 -17.61 -11.43 -54.99
N GLY A 338 -16.90 -10.62 -55.78
CA GLY A 338 -15.71 -9.90 -55.30
C GLY A 338 -16.02 -8.96 -54.14
N ILE A 339 -17.09 -8.16 -54.25
CA ILE A 339 -17.55 -7.24 -53.20
C ILE A 339 -18.02 -8.02 -51.96
N ILE A 340 -18.78 -9.11 -52.14
CA ILE A 340 -19.21 -9.98 -51.04
C ILE A 340 -17.99 -10.65 -50.39
N CYS A 341 -17.02 -11.15 -51.16
CA CYS A 341 -15.80 -11.75 -50.62
C CYS A 341 -15.01 -10.73 -49.81
N ILE A 342 -14.79 -9.52 -50.34
CA ILE A 342 -14.11 -8.44 -49.62
C ILE A 342 -14.89 -8.06 -48.36
N SER A 343 -16.21 -7.85 -48.46
CA SER A 343 -17.08 -7.50 -47.34
C SER A 343 -17.13 -8.62 -46.29
N SER A 344 -17.11 -9.89 -46.72
CA SER A 344 -17.06 -11.05 -45.84
C SER A 344 -15.72 -11.18 -45.14
N VAL A 345 -14.60 -10.82 -45.80
CA VAL A 345 -13.27 -10.77 -45.17
C VAL A 345 -13.25 -9.69 -44.08
N TYR A 346 -13.75 -8.49 -44.37
CA TYR A 346 -13.89 -7.43 -43.34
C TYR A 346 -14.83 -7.86 -42.21
N TYR A 347 -15.97 -8.48 -42.54
CA TYR A 347 -16.91 -8.97 -41.55
C TYR A 347 -16.29 -10.06 -40.66
N ILE A 348 -15.55 -11.01 -41.26
CA ILE A 348 -14.82 -12.05 -40.54
C ILE A 348 -13.77 -11.40 -39.64
N GLN A 349 -13.00 -10.42 -40.13
CA GLN A 349 -11.94 -9.76 -39.38
C GLN A 349 -12.49 -8.96 -38.19
N ASP A 350 -13.58 -8.23 -38.36
CA ASP A 350 -14.09 -7.30 -37.34
C ASP A 350 -15.12 -7.93 -36.39
N ASN A 351 -15.84 -8.99 -36.82
CA ASN A 351 -16.91 -9.60 -36.03
C ASN A 351 -16.63 -11.05 -35.61
N ILE A 352 -15.96 -11.85 -36.46
CA ILE A 352 -15.76 -13.28 -36.18
C ILE A 352 -14.42 -13.53 -35.47
N LEU A 353 -13.32 -12.97 -35.96
CA LEU A 353 -11.98 -13.13 -35.38
C LEU A 353 -11.94 -12.78 -33.87
N PRO A 354 -12.57 -11.67 -33.40
CA PRO A 354 -12.60 -11.32 -31.99
C PRO A 354 -13.29 -12.35 -31.07
N LEU A 355 -14.07 -13.29 -31.62
CA LEU A 355 -14.70 -14.39 -30.90
C LEU A 355 -13.73 -15.55 -30.60
N PHE A 356 -12.54 -15.56 -31.22
CA PHE A 356 -11.55 -16.64 -31.07
C PHE A 356 -10.18 -16.16 -30.58
N VAL A 357 -10.01 -14.84 -30.45
CA VAL A 357 -8.72 -14.21 -30.15
C VAL A 357 -8.66 -13.83 -28.67
N LYS A 358 -7.76 -14.47 -27.94
CA LYS A 358 -7.35 -14.09 -26.59
C LYS A 358 -6.27 -13.01 -26.67
N LYS A 359 -6.49 -11.87 -26.03
CA LYS A 359 -5.50 -10.77 -25.99
C LYS A 359 -4.79 -10.80 -24.64
N LYS A 360 -3.47 -10.67 -24.63
CA LYS A 360 -2.68 -10.61 -23.41
C LYS A 360 -1.70 -9.45 -23.45
N LEU A 361 -1.93 -8.46 -22.60
CA LEU A 361 -1.08 -7.31 -22.37
C LEU A 361 -0.20 -7.57 -21.14
N ILE A 362 1.11 -7.44 -21.29
CA ILE A 362 2.09 -7.54 -20.20
C ILE A 362 2.86 -6.23 -20.13
N ILE A 363 2.94 -5.64 -18.93
CA ILE A 363 3.76 -4.47 -18.62
C ILE A 363 4.67 -4.82 -17.43
N GLU A 364 5.96 -4.94 -17.68
CA GLU A 364 7.04 -5.17 -16.72
C GLU A 364 7.98 -3.96 -16.66
N LYS A 365 8.78 -3.84 -15.60
CA LYS A 365 9.77 -2.76 -15.35
C LYS A 365 10.73 -2.39 -16.50
N GLN A 366 10.84 -3.21 -17.55
CA GLN A 366 11.64 -2.94 -18.75
C GLN A 366 10.97 -3.44 -20.04
N LYS A 367 9.66 -3.72 -20.03
CA LYS A 367 9.01 -4.37 -21.17
C LYS A 367 7.51 -4.12 -21.22
N ILE A 368 7.00 -3.68 -22.36
CA ILE A 368 5.59 -3.79 -22.72
C ILE A 368 5.45 -4.76 -23.90
N ALA A 369 4.46 -5.65 -23.84
CA ALA A 369 4.14 -6.57 -24.92
C ALA A 369 2.62 -6.78 -24.99
N LEU A 370 2.07 -6.76 -26.21
CA LEU A 370 0.69 -7.13 -26.49
C LEU A 370 0.69 -8.32 -27.44
N THR A 371 0.18 -9.45 -26.95
CA THR A 371 0.19 -10.72 -27.66
C THR A 371 -1.24 -11.16 -27.97
N TYR A 372 -1.41 -11.80 -29.12
CA TYR A 372 -2.69 -12.30 -29.59
C TYR A 372 -2.57 -13.81 -29.73
N GLN A 373 -3.48 -14.55 -29.11
CA GLN A 373 -3.51 -16.00 -29.15
C GLN A 373 -4.82 -16.49 -29.77
N VAL A 374 -4.69 -17.30 -30.82
CA VAL A 374 -5.81 -18.00 -31.46
C VAL A 374 -5.59 -19.49 -31.24
N PHE A 375 -6.49 -20.15 -30.51
CA PHE A 375 -6.30 -21.53 -30.02
C PHE A 375 -4.94 -21.72 -29.30
N LYS A 376 -4.00 -22.51 -29.87
CA LYS A 376 -2.66 -22.76 -29.33
C LYS A 376 -1.55 -21.92 -29.98
N PHE A 377 -1.86 -21.15 -31.03
CA PHE A 377 -0.86 -20.35 -31.75
C PHE A 377 -0.79 -18.93 -31.18
N LYS A 378 0.44 -18.47 -30.89
CA LYS A 378 0.72 -17.13 -30.36
C LYS A 378 1.36 -16.29 -31.47
N TYR A 379 0.87 -15.06 -31.64
CA TYR A 379 1.44 -14.08 -32.55
C TYR A 379 1.75 -12.79 -31.79
N ASP A 380 3.00 -12.36 -31.87
CA ASP A 380 3.46 -11.07 -31.35
C ASP A 380 3.27 -10.03 -32.45
N ILE A 381 2.28 -9.15 -32.30
CA ILE A 381 2.02 -8.09 -33.30
C ILE A 381 3.03 -6.95 -33.16
N ILE A 382 3.56 -6.72 -31.94
CA ILE A 382 4.48 -5.63 -31.65
C ILE A 382 5.66 -6.18 -30.83
N PRO A 383 6.91 -6.08 -31.31
CA PRO A 383 8.05 -6.57 -30.56
C PRO A 383 8.22 -5.77 -29.28
N PRO A 384 8.62 -6.42 -28.17
CA PRO A 384 8.67 -5.80 -26.87
C PRO A 384 9.61 -4.57 -26.83
N THR A 385 9.18 -3.53 -26.13
CA THR A 385 9.97 -2.29 -25.91
C THR A 385 10.03 -1.97 -24.42
N SER A 386 11.11 -1.30 -24.00
CA SER A 386 11.24 -0.84 -22.62
C SER A 386 10.05 0.02 -22.19
N ASN A 387 9.42 -0.34 -21.07
CA ASN A 387 8.32 0.42 -20.47
C ASN A 387 8.77 1.80 -19.92
N SER A 388 10.09 2.02 -19.76
CA SER A 388 10.70 3.31 -19.38
C SER A 388 10.44 4.42 -20.41
N PHE A 389 9.81 4.07 -21.52
CA PHE A 389 9.45 4.97 -22.61
C PHE A 389 7.92 5.01 -22.85
N ILE A 390 7.10 4.52 -21.92
CA ILE A 390 5.65 4.76 -21.96
C ILE A 390 5.41 6.18 -21.47
N TYR A 391 4.77 7.02 -22.30
CA TYR A 391 4.61 8.44 -21.98
C TYR A 391 3.20 8.98 -22.22
N LYS A 392 2.31 8.23 -22.90
CA LYS A 392 0.94 8.67 -23.19
C LYS A 392 -0.05 7.51 -23.22
N LEU A 393 -1.24 7.76 -22.68
CA LEU A 393 -2.39 6.87 -22.72
C LEU A 393 -3.57 7.63 -23.35
N ASP A 394 -4.05 7.18 -24.52
CA ASP A 394 -5.23 7.77 -25.17
C ASP A 394 -6.45 6.85 -25.01
N LYS A 395 -7.57 7.45 -24.61
CA LYS A 395 -8.88 6.82 -24.55
C LYS A 395 -9.75 7.40 -25.66
N LEU A 396 -10.19 6.54 -26.57
CA LEU A 396 -10.96 6.94 -27.74
C LEU A 396 -12.36 6.32 -27.65
N GLU A 397 -13.35 7.20 -27.55
CA GLU A 397 -14.77 6.92 -27.60
C GLU A 397 -15.29 7.43 -28.95
N THR A 398 -16.07 6.62 -29.67
CA THR A 398 -16.65 7.03 -30.96
C THR A 398 -18.09 7.47 -30.74
N ASP A 399 -18.42 8.68 -31.19
CA ASP A 399 -19.75 9.27 -31.05
C ASP A 399 -20.80 8.56 -31.92
N ARG A 400 -22.06 8.56 -31.49
CA ARG A 400 -23.15 7.67 -31.98
C ARG A 400 -23.64 7.94 -33.42
N PHE A 401 -22.94 8.76 -34.20
CA PHE A 401 -23.41 9.23 -35.51
C PHE A 401 -23.05 8.30 -36.68
N GLU A 402 -22.07 7.41 -36.52
CA GLU A 402 -21.78 6.35 -37.49
C GLU A 402 -21.90 5.00 -36.76
N ASN A 403 -22.72 4.08 -37.28
CA ASN A 403 -23.14 2.80 -36.66
C ASN A 403 -22.00 1.79 -36.35
N ILE A 404 -20.77 2.22 -36.12
CA ILE A 404 -19.59 1.38 -35.85
C ILE A 404 -18.95 1.85 -34.53
N VAL A 405 -19.25 1.17 -33.43
CA VAL A 405 -18.65 1.45 -32.11
C VAL A 405 -17.21 0.92 -32.07
N LEU A 406 -16.22 1.82 -32.12
CA LEU A 406 -14.79 1.47 -32.04
C LEU A 406 -14.11 2.07 -30.80
N ASN A 407 -14.74 1.89 -29.63
CA ASN A 407 -14.13 2.13 -28.33
C ASN A 407 -12.79 1.40 -28.22
N LYS A 408 -11.72 2.17 -28.02
CA LYS A 408 -10.35 1.64 -27.93
C LYS A 408 -9.49 2.44 -26.97
N ILE A 409 -8.53 1.76 -26.36
CA ILE A 409 -7.46 2.37 -25.59
C ILE A 409 -6.12 2.15 -26.30
N ILE A 410 -5.27 3.18 -26.25
CA ILE A 410 -3.95 3.18 -26.88
C ILE A 410 -2.89 3.49 -25.81
N ILE A 411 -1.87 2.64 -25.75
CA ILE A 411 -0.65 2.88 -24.97
C ILE A 411 0.48 3.24 -25.94
N TRP A 412 1.06 4.42 -25.78
CA TRP A 412 2.19 4.90 -26.58
C TRP A 412 3.51 4.64 -25.87
N ALA A 413 4.43 3.95 -26.54
CA ALA A 413 5.77 3.70 -26.02
C ALA A 413 6.85 3.94 -27.08
N GLY A 414 7.89 4.72 -26.77
CA GLY A 414 9.00 4.96 -27.69
C GLY A 414 9.93 6.07 -27.22
N ARG A 415 11.21 5.99 -27.58
CA ARG A 415 12.24 6.95 -27.17
C ARG A 415 12.16 8.25 -27.97
N ASN A 416 11.92 8.13 -29.28
CA ASN A 416 11.86 9.22 -30.26
C ASN A 416 10.71 8.96 -31.27
N LYS A 417 10.32 9.98 -32.08
CA LYS A 417 9.25 9.86 -33.10
C LYS A 417 9.41 8.67 -34.07
N ASN A 418 10.64 8.22 -34.33
CA ASN A 418 10.93 7.10 -35.24
C ASN A 418 10.82 5.70 -34.59
N GLU A 419 10.74 5.62 -33.25
CA GLU A 419 10.62 4.36 -32.49
C GLU A 419 9.27 4.24 -31.78
N LEU A 420 8.30 5.07 -32.16
CA LEU A 420 6.96 5.07 -31.59
C LEU A 420 6.23 3.75 -31.90
N LYS A 421 5.90 3.02 -30.85
CA LYS A 421 5.05 1.84 -30.90
C LYS A 421 3.71 2.13 -30.23
N LYS A 422 2.67 1.59 -30.84
CA LYS A 422 1.28 1.84 -30.47
C LYS A 422 0.61 0.52 -30.10
N TYR A 423 0.35 0.31 -28.81
CA TYR A 423 -0.35 -0.88 -28.33
C TYR A 423 -1.84 -0.56 -28.21
N GLU A 424 -2.66 -1.10 -29.13
CA GLU A 424 -4.09 -0.81 -29.20
C GLU A 424 -4.94 -1.98 -28.69
N ILE A 425 -5.91 -1.69 -27.82
CA ILE A 425 -6.95 -2.64 -27.42
C ILE A 425 -8.30 -2.09 -27.88
N LYS A 426 -8.87 -2.70 -28.92
CA LYS A 426 -10.16 -2.32 -29.53
C LYS A 426 -11.32 -3.22 -29.09
N GLY A 427 -12.53 -2.70 -29.26
CA GLY A 427 -13.79 -3.45 -29.17
C GLY A 427 -14.33 -3.59 -27.75
N LEU A 428 -13.98 -2.65 -26.87
CA LEU A 428 -14.39 -2.60 -25.47
C LEU A 428 -15.76 -1.92 -25.37
N ASN A 429 -16.63 -2.36 -24.46
CA ASN A 429 -17.80 -1.55 -24.12
C ASN A 429 -17.38 -0.35 -23.23
N GLU A 430 -18.31 0.55 -22.93
CA GLU A 430 -18.03 1.76 -22.16
C GLU A 430 -17.50 1.46 -20.73
N ALA A 431 -18.09 0.48 -20.04
CA ALA A 431 -17.66 0.07 -18.70
C ALA A 431 -16.26 -0.60 -18.72
N GLU A 432 -16.01 -1.46 -19.71
CA GLU A 432 -14.71 -2.11 -19.94
C GLU A 432 -13.62 -1.10 -20.28
N LEU A 433 -13.94 -0.12 -21.13
CA LEU A 433 -13.02 0.97 -21.49
C LEU A 433 -12.70 1.83 -20.26
N ASN A 434 -13.72 2.24 -19.50
CA ASN A 434 -13.55 3.03 -18.27
C ASN A 434 -12.69 2.30 -17.24
N TRP A 435 -13.00 1.03 -16.98
CA TRP A 435 -12.24 0.20 -16.05
C TRP A 435 -10.79 0.04 -16.50
N LEU A 436 -10.57 -0.37 -17.75
CA LEU A 436 -9.23 -0.63 -18.28
C LEU A 436 -8.37 0.64 -18.33
N SER A 437 -8.97 1.79 -18.70
CA SER A 437 -8.29 3.08 -18.69
C SER A 437 -7.85 3.49 -17.28
N ARG A 438 -8.70 3.30 -16.27
CA ARG A 438 -8.37 3.60 -14.87
C ARG A 438 -7.25 2.70 -14.36
N GLU A 439 -7.35 1.40 -14.57
CA GLU A 439 -6.35 0.43 -14.12
C GLU A 439 -4.97 0.69 -14.73
N LEU A 440 -4.91 1.05 -16.03
CA LEU A 440 -3.67 1.39 -16.70
C LEU A 440 -3.13 2.76 -16.26
N SER A 441 -4.00 3.75 -16.04
CA SER A 441 -3.61 5.06 -15.52
C SER A 441 -3.03 4.95 -14.10
N ASP A 442 -3.69 4.22 -13.21
CA ASP A 442 -3.25 3.98 -11.83
C ASP A 442 -1.93 3.21 -11.80
N TRP A 443 -1.74 2.23 -12.68
CA TRP A 443 -0.50 1.45 -12.76
C TRP A 443 0.68 2.24 -13.34
N LEU A 444 0.44 2.98 -14.42
CA LEU A 444 1.49 3.73 -15.14
C LEU A 444 1.75 5.12 -14.56
N GLN A 445 0.88 5.61 -13.67
CA GLN A 445 0.92 6.98 -13.12
C GLN A 445 0.88 8.04 -14.23
N LEU A 446 0.06 7.79 -15.26
CA LEU A 446 -0.11 8.68 -16.42
C LEU A 446 -1.56 9.15 -16.54
N PRO A 447 -1.81 10.42 -16.89
CA PRO A 447 -3.16 10.91 -17.15
C PRO A 447 -3.74 10.25 -18.41
N ILE A 448 -5.07 10.12 -18.43
CA ILE A 448 -5.82 9.62 -19.58
C ILE A 448 -6.14 10.81 -20.49
N HIS A 449 -5.69 10.77 -21.74
CA HIS A 449 -6.07 11.78 -22.74
C HIS A 449 -7.31 11.34 -23.50
N HIS A 450 -8.26 12.27 -23.65
CA HIS A 450 -9.49 12.09 -24.41
C HIS A 450 -9.34 12.68 -25.81
N ASN A 451 -10.27 12.34 -26.71
CA ASN A 451 -10.19 12.65 -28.16
C ASN A 451 -10.18 14.16 -28.51
N ASP A 452 -10.35 15.05 -27.53
CA ASP A 452 -10.51 16.50 -27.71
C ASP A 452 -9.35 17.36 -27.12
N GLU A 453 -8.20 16.78 -26.79
CA GLU A 453 -6.98 17.53 -26.35
C GLU A 453 -5.70 17.21 -27.14
#